data_AF-A0A9E4RC22-F1
#
_entry.id   AF-A0A9E4RC22-F1
#
_cell.length_a   1.000
_cell.length_b   1.000
_cell.length_c   1.000
_cell.angle_alpha   90.00
_cell.angle_beta   90.00
_cell.angle_gamma   90.00
#
_symmetry.space_group_name_H-M   'P 1'
#
loop_
_entity.id
_entity.type
_entity.pdbx_description
1 polymer ?
#
loop_
_entity_poly.entity_id
_entity_poly.type
_entity_poly.pdbx_seq_one_letter_code
_entity_poly.pdbx_strand_id
1 'polypeptide(L)'
;MAEEQDKNDEEKFEFTAEGEALGYISLDQARVLALQHARDNAGFYGPGYANRELVWDELSAEEGEDYYRIRLSYRPVRGFRGKPGVELLAIDKSGPIALRQILSEPRPSRRLFYGLAGAGVLLAVAVTTAGLFAAGVFSSSETTTTISLSPRAPSRLVSPGGGVTVDLPADSVAAPAQLTYRPLTLTDIPVLPARYTATGAIFDLTTDSTLLKPITVSIRISAADAVAAGSDEENLLIQQHHDGAWIPLPTTVDFTASTASARVDRLSFFALTVRKALP
;
A
#
# COMPACT_ATOMS: atom_id res chain seq x y z
N MET A 1 7.64 21.08 57.93
CA MET A 1 9.06 20.77 57.68
C MET A 1 9.22 19.27 57.89
N ALA A 2 9.63 18.43 56.96
CA ALA A 2 9.98 18.53 55.54
C ALA A 2 9.76 17.09 55.00
N GLU A 3 8.85 16.90 54.05
CA GLU A 3 9.15 16.66 52.62
C GLU A 3 10.21 15.57 52.39
N GLU A 4 9.69 14.38 52.12
CA GLU A 4 10.37 13.28 51.42
C GLU A 4 10.76 13.76 50.01
N GLN A 5 12.03 13.60 49.65
CA GLN A 5 12.48 13.80 48.28
C GLN A 5 13.39 12.65 47.84
N ASP A 6 12.72 11.79 47.09
CA ASP A 6 13.17 10.81 46.12
C ASP A 6 14.42 11.27 45.34
N LYS A 7 15.45 10.43 45.29
CA LYS A 7 16.65 10.63 44.46
C LYS A 7 17.06 9.32 43.79
N ASN A 8 16.40 9.07 42.67
CA ASN A 8 16.98 8.77 41.37
C ASN A 8 18.11 7.74 41.35
N ASP A 9 17.74 6.46 41.38
CA ASP A 9 18.58 5.39 40.86
C ASP A 9 18.57 5.49 39.33
N GLU A 10 19.63 6.11 38.78
CA GLU A 10 19.96 6.00 37.37
C GLU A 10 20.27 4.53 37.07
N GLU A 11 19.26 3.79 36.62
CA GLU A 11 19.43 2.48 35.97
C GLU A 11 20.26 2.68 34.71
N LYS A 12 21.58 2.64 34.92
CA LYS A 12 22.56 2.40 33.89
C LYS A 12 22.26 1.01 33.34
N PHE A 13 21.52 0.96 32.23
CA PHE A 13 21.33 -0.25 31.43
C PHE A 13 22.70 -0.68 30.90
N GLU A 14 23.45 -1.39 31.74
CA GLU A 14 24.63 -2.13 31.32
C GLU A 14 24.12 -3.33 30.52
N PHE A 15 24.24 -3.23 29.19
CA PHE A 15 23.95 -4.30 28.26
C PHE A 15 24.95 -5.43 28.54
N THR A 16 24.58 -6.39 29.39
CA THR A 16 25.43 -7.54 29.66
C THR A 16 25.48 -8.41 28.41
N ALA A 17 26.69 -8.72 27.97
CA ALA A 17 26.99 -9.57 26.82
C ALA A 17 26.70 -11.06 27.14
N GLU A 18 25.50 -11.36 27.63
CA GLU A 18 25.07 -12.68 28.10
C GLU A 18 23.92 -13.21 27.22
N GLY A 19 24.05 -13.00 25.90
CA GLY A 19 23.15 -13.51 24.86
C GLY A 19 23.85 -14.39 23.80
N GLU A 20 25.02 -14.95 24.09
CA GLU A 20 25.63 -15.98 23.22
C GLU A 20 24.91 -17.32 23.39
N ALA A 21 23.83 -17.51 22.65
CA ALA A 21 23.35 -18.83 22.26
C ALA A 21 22.46 -18.73 21.01
N LEU A 22 22.91 -19.40 19.93
CA LEU A 22 22.36 -19.50 18.57
C LEU A 22 22.96 -18.47 17.60
N GLY A 23 23.56 -18.96 16.52
CA GLY A 23 24.38 -18.20 15.55
C GLY A 23 23.59 -17.20 14.70
N TYR A 24 22.97 -16.23 15.35
CA TYR A 24 22.19 -15.19 14.74
C TYR A 24 23.05 -13.98 14.40
N ILE A 25 22.88 -13.45 13.20
CA ILE A 25 23.48 -12.20 12.76
C ILE A 25 22.72 -11.02 13.35
N SER A 26 23.39 -9.93 13.65
CA SER A 26 22.74 -8.68 14.07
C SER A 26 21.97 -8.00 12.94
N LEU A 27 21.05 -7.08 13.27
CA LEU A 27 20.33 -6.25 12.30
C LEU A 27 21.30 -5.48 11.39
N ASP A 28 22.41 -4.96 11.92
CA ASP A 28 23.41 -4.23 11.12
C ASP A 28 24.15 -5.16 10.14
N GLN A 29 24.46 -6.39 10.56
CA GLN A 29 25.01 -7.40 9.66
C GLN A 29 24.00 -7.77 8.58
N ALA A 30 22.71 -7.87 8.90
CA ALA A 30 21.66 -8.13 7.93
C ALA A 30 21.53 -6.98 6.91
N ARG A 31 21.63 -5.71 7.33
CA ARG A 31 21.66 -4.54 6.43
C ARG A 31 22.81 -4.61 5.44
N VAL A 32 24.01 -4.91 5.93
CA VAL A 32 25.20 -5.05 5.08
C VAL A 32 25.02 -6.21 4.10
N LEU A 33 24.52 -7.35 4.56
CA LEU A 33 24.24 -8.51 3.70
C LEU A 33 23.19 -8.19 2.63
N ALA A 34 22.13 -7.45 2.97
CA ALA A 34 21.12 -7.03 2.00
C ALA A 34 21.72 -6.14 0.90
N LEU A 35 22.50 -5.13 1.28
CA LEU A 35 23.14 -4.21 0.34
C LEU A 35 24.17 -4.93 -0.55
N GLN A 36 24.98 -5.82 0.03
CA GLN A 36 25.95 -6.64 -0.72
C GLN A 36 25.22 -7.53 -1.72
N HIS A 37 24.21 -8.28 -1.27
CA HIS A 37 23.48 -9.19 -2.13
C HIS A 37 22.74 -8.46 -3.25
N ALA A 38 22.13 -7.31 -2.96
CA ALA A 38 21.45 -6.49 -3.95
C ALA A 38 22.41 -6.03 -5.06
N ARG A 39 23.61 -5.58 -4.66
CA ARG A 39 24.67 -5.13 -5.57
C ARG A 39 25.23 -6.26 -6.43
N ASP A 40 25.51 -7.41 -5.84
CA ASP A 40 26.12 -8.54 -6.54
C ASP A 40 25.14 -9.24 -7.51
N ASN A 41 23.83 -9.06 -7.28
CA ASN A 41 22.77 -9.70 -8.04
C ASN A 41 21.89 -8.67 -8.78
N ALA A 42 22.52 -7.68 -9.43
CA ALA A 42 21.83 -6.65 -10.21
C ALA A 42 21.04 -7.19 -11.41
N GLY A 43 21.37 -8.38 -11.90
CA GLY A 43 20.59 -9.07 -12.94
C GLY A 43 19.12 -9.31 -12.55
N PHE A 44 18.83 -9.38 -11.24
CA PHE A 44 17.49 -9.58 -10.71
C PHE A 44 16.50 -8.46 -11.07
N TYR A 45 16.99 -7.23 -11.28
CA TYR A 45 16.14 -6.09 -11.68
C TYR A 45 15.72 -6.12 -13.16
N GLY A 46 16.14 -7.15 -13.90
CA GLY A 46 15.78 -7.34 -15.30
C GLY A 46 16.73 -6.66 -16.29
N PRO A 47 16.55 -6.91 -17.60
CA PRO A 47 17.51 -6.54 -18.64
C PRO A 47 17.81 -5.04 -18.71
N GLY A 48 16.83 -4.21 -18.37
CA GLY A 48 16.96 -2.74 -18.40
C GLY A 48 17.86 -2.17 -17.31
N TYR A 49 18.16 -2.94 -16.26
CA TYR A 49 18.92 -2.49 -15.10
C TYR A 49 20.14 -3.38 -14.80
N ALA A 50 20.19 -4.61 -15.30
CA ALA A 50 21.28 -5.57 -15.12
C ALA A 50 22.68 -5.02 -15.51
N ASN A 51 22.73 -4.20 -16.56
CA ASN A 51 23.98 -3.62 -17.09
C ASN A 51 24.15 -2.12 -16.75
N ARG A 52 23.42 -1.62 -15.74
CA ARG A 52 23.50 -0.22 -15.32
C ARG A 52 24.11 -0.09 -13.94
N GLU A 53 24.84 1.00 -13.74
CA GLU A 53 25.23 1.42 -12.39
C GLU A 53 23.97 1.85 -11.62
N LEU A 54 23.64 1.09 -10.57
CA LEU A 54 22.56 1.37 -9.65
C LEU A 54 23.13 1.86 -8.30
N VAL A 55 22.36 2.67 -7.60
CA VAL A 55 22.56 3.00 -6.19
C VAL A 55 21.39 2.47 -5.39
N TRP A 56 21.67 1.99 -4.19
CA TRP A 56 20.69 1.52 -3.22
C TRP A 56 20.70 2.42 -2.00
N ASP A 57 19.53 2.83 -1.54
CA ASP A 57 19.36 3.54 -0.25
C ASP A 57 18.42 2.72 0.65
N GLU A 58 18.77 2.54 1.92
CA GLU A 58 17.91 1.87 2.91
C GLU A 58 16.67 2.72 3.19
N LEU A 59 15.48 2.12 3.06
CA LEU A 59 14.21 2.74 3.41
C LEU A 59 13.74 2.31 4.80
N SER A 60 13.89 1.03 5.12
CA SER A 60 13.61 0.50 6.45
C SER A 60 14.37 -0.81 6.68
N ALA A 61 14.66 -1.08 7.95
CA ALA A 61 15.14 -2.37 8.41
C ALA A 61 14.46 -2.70 9.72
N GLU A 62 13.75 -3.82 9.73
CA GLU A 62 12.95 -4.31 10.85
C GLU A 62 13.50 -5.66 11.30
N GLU A 63 13.63 -5.82 12.61
CA GLU A 63 13.99 -7.06 13.27
C GLU A 63 12.70 -7.75 13.74
N GLY A 64 12.31 -8.84 13.07
CA GLY A 64 11.27 -9.74 13.54
C GLY A 64 11.83 -10.89 14.37
N GLU A 65 10.98 -11.81 14.82
CA GLU A 65 11.40 -12.98 15.60
C GLU A 65 12.28 -13.93 14.75
N ASP A 66 11.82 -14.29 13.55
CA ASP A 66 12.51 -15.28 12.71
C ASP A 66 13.32 -14.66 11.56
N TYR A 67 13.02 -13.43 11.18
CA TYR A 67 13.61 -12.78 10.00
C TYR A 67 13.88 -11.30 10.22
N TYR A 68 14.93 -10.81 9.58
CA TYR A 68 15.14 -9.39 9.28
C TYR A 68 14.41 -9.03 7.99
N ARG A 69 13.63 -7.95 8.00
CA ARG A 69 12.96 -7.40 6.81
C ARG A 69 13.61 -6.09 6.42
N ILE A 70 14.25 -6.06 5.26
CA ILE A 70 15.04 -4.91 4.80
C ILE A 70 14.48 -4.42 3.48
N ARG A 71 14.06 -3.15 3.46
CA ARG A 71 13.57 -2.48 2.26
C ARG A 71 14.64 -1.56 1.73
N LEU A 72 15.07 -1.82 0.50
CA LEU A 72 16.03 -0.99 -0.21
C LEU A 72 15.32 -0.29 -1.35
N SER A 73 15.54 1.01 -1.49
CA SER A 73 15.25 1.70 -2.75
C SER A 73 16.41 1.53 -3.70
N TYR A 74 16.15 1.46 -5.00
CA TYR A 74 17.20 1.40 -6.02
C TYR A 74 16.91 2.32 -7.19
N ARG A 75 17.95 2.94 -7.76
CA ARG A 75 17.83 3.80 -8.94
C ARG A 75 19.14 3.84 -9.75
N PRO A 76 19.09 4.10 -11.07
CA PRO A 76 20.29 4.39 -11.84
C PRO A 76 21.05 5.59 -11.27
N VAL A 77 22.37 5.47 -11.18
CA VAL A 77 23.26 6.52 -10.64
C VAL A 77 23.19 7.78 -11.49
N ARG A 78 23.14 7.63 -12.82
CA ARG A 78 23.20 8.75 -13.77
C ARG A 78 21.87 8.97 -14.47
N GLY A 79 21.49 10.24 -14.60
CA GLY A 79 20.38 10.67 -15.46
C GLY A 79 18.99 10.23 -14.99
N PHE A 80 18.87 9.60 -13.82
CA PHE A 80 17.59 9.22 -13.28
C PHE A 80 16.90 10.40 -12.62
N ARG A 81 15.72 10.73 -13.12
CA ARG A 81 14.79 11.65 -12.50
C ARG A 81 13.44 10.95 -12.47
N GLY A 82 12.86 10.76 -11.30
CA GLY A 82 11.69 9.89 -11.16
C GLY A 82 11.60 9.28 -9.77
N LYS A 83 10.66 8.34 -9.60
CA LYS A 83 10.49 7.59 -8.35
C LYS A 83 11.44 6.38 -8.37
N PRO A 84 12.33 6.18 -7.38
CA PRO A 84 13.18 5.01 -7.32
C PRO A 84 12.35 3.73 -7.21
N GLY A 85 12.92 2.61 -7.64
CA GLY A 85 12.35 1.29 -7.36
C GLY A 85 12.53 0.94 -5.89
N VAL A 86 11.81 -0.08 -5.44
CA VAL A 86 11.91 -0.61 -4.09
C VAL A 86 11.95 -2.13 -4.16
N GLU A 87 12.87 -2.74 -3.43
CA GLU A 87 12.92 -4.17 -3.18
C GLU A 87 12.83 -4.46 -1.68
N LEU A 88 12.40 -5.68 -1.36
CA LEU A 88 12.35 -6.25 -0.03
C LEU A 88 13.23 -7.50 0.02
N LEU A 89 14.06 -7.60 1.06
CA LEU A 89 14.81 -8.79 1.40
C LEU A 89 14.37 -9.28 2.78
N ALA A 90 14.03 -10.56 2.88
CA ALA A 90 13.87 -11.26 4.15
C ALA A 90 15.10 -12.12 4.40
N ILE A 91 15.81 -11.85 5.49
CA ILE A 91 17.05 -12.54 5.87
C ILE A 91 16.75 -13.31 7.15
N ASP A 92 16.99 -14.61 7.11
CA ASP A 92 16.88 -15.47 8.28
C ASP A 92 17.82 -14.97 9.38
N LYS A 93 17.47 -15.18 10.66
CA LYS A 93 18.36 -14.81 11.77
C LYS A 93 19.76 -15.38 11.63
N SER A 94 19.93 -16.53 10.97
CA SER A 94 21.25 -17.13 10.70
C SER A 94 22.02 -16.52 9.51
N GLY A 95 21.41 -15.62 8.74
CA GLY A 95 22.05 -14.86 7.65
C GLY A 95 21.74 -15.24 6.19
N PRO A 96 21.21 -16.43 5.86
CA PRO A 96 20.71 -16.71 4.51
C PRO A 96 19.54 -15.80 4.11
N ILE A 97 19.48 -15.44 2.82
CA ILE A 97 18.34 -14.70 2.25
C ILE A 97 17.24 -15.71 1.94
N ALA A 98 16.15 -15.64 2.70
CA ALA A 98 14.98 -16.50 2.56
C ALA A 98 14.05 -16.03 1.43
N LEU A 99 13.94 -14.71 1.23
CA LEU A 99 13.10 -14.11 0.20
C LEU A 99 13.73 -12.83 -0.34
N ARG A 100 13.58 -12.63 -1.65
CA ARG A 100 13.88 -11.34 -2.31
C ARG A 100 12.78 -11.00 -3.30
N GLN A 101 12.28 -9.78 -3.23
CA GLN A 101 11.14 -9.36 -4.05
C GLN A 101 11.27 -7.91 -4.49
N ILE A 102 11.01 -7.64 -5.77
CA ILE A 102 10.84 -6.27 -6.28
C ILE A 102 9.40 -5.83 -5.95
N LEU A 103 9.27 -4.82 -5.10
CA LEU A 103 7.97 -4.22 -4.75
C LEU A 103 7.57 -3.17 -5.80
N SER A 104 8.54 -2.46 -6.37
CA SER A 104 8.31 -1.51 -7.46
C SER A 104 9.58 -1.26 -8.27
N GLU A 105 9.43 -0.98 -9.56
CA GLU A 105 10.54 -0.60 -10.43
C GLU A 105 10.74 0.91 -10.51
N PRO A 106 11.97 1.39 -10.81
CA PRO A 106 12.24 2.80 -11.00
C PRO A 106 11.38 3.38 -12.12
N ARG A 107 10.63 4.44 -11.81
CA ARG A 107 9.74 5.13 -12.76
C ARG A 107 10.34 6.47 -13.18
N PRO A 108 10.92 6.61 -14.38
CA PRO A 108 11.42 7.88 -14.85
C PRO A 108 10.27 8.89 -15.03
N SER A 109 10.46 10.11 -14.54
CA SER A 109 9.56 11.23 -14.81
C SER A 109 9.72 11.61 -16.29
N ARG A 110 8.70 11.36 -17.11
CA ARG A 110 8.68 11.78 -18.50
C ARG A 110 8.63 13.31 -18.54
N ARG A 111 9.73 13.97 -18.91
CA ARG A 111 9.70 15.40 -19.26
C ARG A 111 8.87 15.55 -20.52
N LEU A 112 7.61 15.96 -20.38
CA LEU A 112 6.82 16.41 -21.52
C LEU A 112 7.31 17.82 -21.86
N PHE A 113 8.16 17.94 -22.87
CA PHE A 113 8.38 19.22 -23.52
C PHE A 113 7.04 19.60 -24.18
N TYR A 114 6.29 20.51 -23.56
CA TYR A 114 5.21 21.22 -24.24
C TYR A 114 5.84 22.22 -25.22
N GLY A 115 6.32 21.71 -26.35
CA GLY A 115 6.63 22.54 -27.51
C GLY A 115 5.32 22.98 -28.17
N LEU A 116 5.15 24.28 -28.36
CA LEU A 116 4.01 24.93 -28.98
C LEU A 116 3.59 24.30 -30.33
N ALA A 117 2.33 23.88 -30.43
CA ALA A 117 1.41 23.95 -31.58
C ALA A 117 0.15 23.20 -31.14
N GLY A 118 -1.01 23.84 -30.89
CA GLY A 118 -1.85 24.51 -31.88
C GLY A 118 -2.95 23.53 -32.32
N ALA A 119 -4.17 23.69 -31.79
CA ALA A 119 -5.39 22.88 -32.02
C ALA A 119 -5.30 21.42 -31.53
N GLY A 120 -6.28 20.77 -30.91
CA GLY A 120 -7.72 20.97 -30.84
C GLY A 120 -8.34 19.56 -30.87
N VAL A 121 -8.97 19.16 -29.77
CA VAL A 121 -10.00 18.09 -29.68
C VAL A 121 -9.55 16.60 -29.75
N LEU A 122 -9.72 15.94 -28.58
CA LEU A 122 -10.28 14.60 -28.30
C LEU A 122 -9.97 13.41 -29.24
N LEU A 123 -9.31 12.38 -28.67
CA LEU A 123 -9.80 11.00 -28.51
C LEU A 123 -8.62 10.04 -28.27
N ALA A 124 -8.66 9.28 -27.18
CA ALA A 124 -8.38 7.84 -27.20
C ALA A 124 -8.53 7.25 -25.79
N VAL A 125 -9.63 6.53 -25.62
CA VAL A 125 -9.75 5.42 -24.67
C VAL A 125 -8.53 4.51 -24.87
N ALA A 126 -7.71 4.34 -23.83
CA ALA A 126 -6.68 3.33 -23.81
C ALA A 126 -7.10 2.25 -22.79
N VAL A 127 -7.86 1.28 -23.29
CA VAL A 127 -7.90 -0.06 -22.72
C VAL A 127 -6.48 -0.60 -22.83
N THR A 128 -5.78 -0.74 -21.72
CA THR A 128 -4.53 -1.51 -21.66
C THR A 128 -4.79 -2.79 -20.89
N THR A 129 -5.28 -3.79 -21.61
CA THR A 129 -5.07 -5.20 -21.27
C THR A 129 -3.63 -5.55 -21.61
N ALA A 130 -2.82 -5.81 -20.59
CA ALA A 130 -1.59 -6.61 -20.69
C ALA A 130 -1.27 -7.16 -19.30
N GLY A 131 -1.53 -8.46 -19.14
CA GLY A 131 -1.42 -9.17 -17.87
C GLY A 131 0.03 -9.37 -17.41
N LEU A 132 0.19 -9.38 -16.09
CA LEU A 132 1.06 -10.29 -15.36
C LEU A 132 0.58 -10.30 -13.90
N PHE A 133 -0.26 -11.28 -13.56
CA PHE A 133 -0.80 -11.45 -12.20
C PHE A 133 0.20 -12.18 -11.33
N ALA A 134 1.06 -11.42 -10.64
CA ALA A 134 1.80 -11.91 -9.50
C ALA A 134 0.87 -11.85 -8.27
N ALA A 135 0.43 -13.03 -7.82
CA ALA A 135 -0.27 -13.20 -6.55
C ALA A 135 0.63 -12.68 -5.41
N GLY A 136 0.24 -11.57 -4.80
CA GLY A 136 0.98 -10.95 -3.70
C GLY A 136 -0.01 -10.44 -2.65
N VAL A 137 0.18 -10.91 -1.42
CA VAL A 137 -0.50 -10.47 -0.20
C VAL A 137 -0.43 -8.94 -0.11
N PHE A 138 -1.58 -8.27 -0.05
CA PHE A 138 -1.61 -6.83 0.16
C PHE A 138 -1.33 -6.54 1.63
N SER A 139 -0.09 -6.13 1.91
CA SER A 139 0.18 -5.37 3.13
C SER A 139 -0.45 -3.99 2.96
N SER A 140 -1.56 -3.75 3.65
CA SER A 140 -2.09 -2.41 3.89
C SER A 140 -1.01 -1.60 4.60
N SER A 141 -0.26 -0.79 3.86
CA SER A 141 0.65 0.18 4.46
C SER A 141 -0.20 1.12 5.33
N GLU A 142 0.04 1.14 6.64
CA GLU A 142 -0.77 1.86 7.64
C GLU A 142 -0.63 3.40 7.59
N THR A 143 -0.21 3.93 6.45
CA THR A 143 0.06 5.37 6.29
C THR A 143 -1.19 6.08 5.80
N THR A 144 -1.60 7.12 6.52
CA THR A 144 -2.67 8.03 6.08
C THR A 144 -2.22 8.82 4.85
N THR A 145 -3.11 8.99 3.86
CA THR A 145 -2.88 9.80 2.67
C THR A 145 -3.93 10.89 2.55
N THR A 146 -3.51 12.13 2.34
CA THR A 146 -4.42 13.26 2.13
C THR A 146 -4.14 13.92 0.77
N ILE A 147 -5.21 14.27 0.04
CA ILE A 147 -5.14 15.03 -1.20
C ILE A 147 -6.05 16.26 -1.13
N SER A 148 -5.72 17.29 -1.90
CA SER A 148 -6.60 18.43 -2.10
C SER A 148 -7.58 18.17 -3.23
N LEU A 149 -8.86 18.44 -2.98
CA LEU A 149 -9.94 18.40 -3.94
C LEU A 149 -10.20 19.79 -4.52
N SER A 150 -10.41 19.86 -5.83
CA SER A 150 -10.77 21.09 -6.53
C SER A 150 -12.19 20.98 -7.12
N PRO A 151 -13.09 21.95 -6.90
CA PRO A 151 -14.45 21.90 -7.45
C PRO A 151 -14.49 21.75 -8.97
N ARG A 152 -13.55 22.37 -9.69
CA ARG A 152 -13.60 22.44 -11.16
C ARG A 152 -12.73 21.40 -11.87
N ALA A 153 -12.13 20.47 -11.13
CA ALA A 153 -11.21 19.49 -11.70
C ALA A 153 -11.39 18.11 -11.06
N PRO A 154 -11.28 17.02 -11.84
CA PRO A 154 -11.28 15.69 -11.28
C PRO A 154 -10.05 15.49 -10.39
N SER A 155 -10.21 14.68 -9.35
CA SER A 155 -9.15 14.36 -8.38
C SER A 155 -9.07 12.86 -8.20
N ARG A 156 -7.87 12.34 -7.94
CA ARG A 156 -7.64 10.91 -7.70
C ARG A 156 -6.79 10.70 -6.47
N LEU A 157 -7.30 9.95 -5.50
CA LEU A 157 -6.54 9.47 -4.36
C LEU A 157 -6.04 8.06 -4.66
N VAL A 158 -4.79 7.78 -4.31
CA VAL A 158 -4.22 6.44 -4.33
C VAL A 158 -3.64 6.16 -2.95
N SER A 159 -4.05 5.06 -2.32
CA SER A 159 -3.51 4.66 -1.02
C SER A 159 -2.02 4.36 -1.12
N PRO A 160 -1.24 4.43 -0.02
CA PRO A 160 0.22 4.26 -0.08
C PRO A 160 0.66 2.91 -0.68
N GLY A 161 -0.13 1.85 -0.45
CA GLY A 161 0.08 0.52 -1.03
C GLY A 161 -0.52 0.34 -2.44
N GLY A 162 -1.25 1.33 -2.96
CA GLY A 162 -1.91 1.26 -4.27
C GLY A 162 -3.03 0.21 -4.37
N GLY A 163 -3.48 -0.32 -3.23
CA GLY A 163 -4.58 -1.29 -3.14
C GLY A 163 -5.95 -0.62 -3.17
N VAL A 164 -6.04 0.68 -2.93
CA VAL A 164 -7.29 1.45 -3.02
C VAL A 164 -7.05 2.70 -3.85
N THR A 165 -7.91 2.92 -4.84
CA THR A 165 -7.98 4.16 -5.60
C THR A 165 -9.36 4.76 -5.49
N VAL A 166 -9.40 6.07 -5.31
CA VAL A 166 -10.66 6.82 -5.23
C VAL A 166 -10.64 7.88 -6.32
N ASP A 167 -11.57 7.78 -7.25
CA ASP A 167 -11.74 8.67 -8.38
C ASP A 167 -12.92 9.61 -8.13
N LEU A 168 -12.63 10.91 -8.07
CA LEU A 168 -13.59 11.98 -7.83
C LEU A 168 -13.74 12.81 -9.11
N PRO A 169 -14.92 12.83 -9.75
CA PRO A 169 -15.17 13.67 -10.91
C PRO A 169 -15.16 15.17 -10.56
N ALA A 170 -15.09 16.02 -11.59
CA ALA A 170 -15.28 17.46 -11.38
C ALA A 170 -16.68 17.76 -10.80
N ASP A 171 -16.75 18.83 -10.03
CA ASP A 171 -17.89 19.31 -9.26
C ASP A 171 -18.41 18.30 -8.22
N SER A 172 -17.53 17.42 -7.71
CA SER A 172 -17.86 16.55 -6.57
C SER A 172 -17.91 17.31 -5.25
N VAL A 173 -17.32 18.51 -5.16
CA VAL A 173 -17.31 19.38 -3.98
C VAL A 173 -17.64 20.81 -4.39
N ALA A 174 -18.29 21.57 -3.51
CA ALA A 174 -18.68 22.96 -3.77
C ALA A 174 -17.50 23.96 -3.69
N ALA A 175 -16.54 23.66 -2.81
CA ALA A 175 -15.38 24.49 -2.52
C ALA A 175 -14.11 23.61 -2.45
N PRO A 176 -12.90 24.17 -2.56
CA PRO A 176 -11.67 23.44 -2.29
C PRO A 176 -11.71 22.75 -0.93
N ALA A 177 -11.35 21.47 -0.91
CA ALA A 177 -11.55 20.57 0.22
C ALA A 177 -10.35 19.61 0.33
N GLN A 178 -10.28 18.81 1.39
CA GLN A 178 -9.30 17.75 1.55
C GLN A 178 -9.97 16.40 1.73
N LEU A 179 -9.52 15.42 0.95
CA LEU A 179 -9.90 14.03 1.12
C LEU A 179 -8.77 13.28 1.81
N THR A 180 -9.10 12.63 2.92
CA THR A 180 -8.17 11.83 3.72
C THR A 180 -8.57 10.36 3.64
N TYR A 181 -7.59 9.53 3.30
CA TYR A 181 -7.64 8.08 3.38
C TYR A 181 -6.84 7.64 4.60
N ARG A 182 -7.48 6.85 5.47
CA ARG A 182 -6.82 6.22 6.62
C ARG A 182 -7.01 4.70 6.52
N PRO A 183 -5.94 3.91 6.42
CA PRO A 183 -6.05 2.46 6.52
C PRO A 183 -6.48 2.07 7.94
N LEU A 184 -7.27 1.01 8.05
CA LEU A 184 -7.79 0.49 9.31
C LEU A 184 -7.55 -1.02 9.41
N THR A 185 -7.62 -1.53 10.63
CA THR A 185 -7.59 -2.97 10.91
C THR A 185 -8.97 -3.46 11.37
N LEU A 186 -9.15 -4.78 11.46
CA LEU A 186 -10.40 -5.39 11.94
C LEU A 186 -10.79 -4.95 13.36
N THR A 187 -9.81 -4.56 14.20
CA THR A 187 -10.06 -4.08 15.56
C THR A 187 -10.53 -2.63 15.61
N ASP A 188 -10.33 -1.86 14.54
CA ASP A 188 -10.71 -0.45 14.46
C ASP A 188 -12.13 -0.23 13.93
N ILE A 189 -12.81 -1.31 13.50
CA ILE A 189 -14.12 -1.22 12.86
C ILE A 189 -15.25 -1.87 13.66
N PRO A 190 -16.51 -1.43 13.47
CA PRO A 190 -17.67 -2.12 14.00
C PRO A 190 -17.76 -3.56 13.51
N VAL A 191 -18.28 -4.45 14.36
CA VAL A 191 -18.39 -5.89 14.06
C VAL A 191 -19.17 -6.11 12.76
N LEU A 192 -18.56 -6.87 11.84
CA LEU A 192 -19.19 -7.23 10.58
C LEU A 192 -20.32 -8.27 10.78
N PRO A 193 -21.38 -8.25 9.95
CA PRO A 193 -22.40 -9.28 10.00
C PRO A 193 -21.80 -10.67 9.77
N ALA A 194 -22.23 -11.68 10.54
CA ALA A 194 -21.61 -13.02 10.58
C ALA A 194 -21.49 -13.73 9.22
N ARG A 195 -22.36 -13.38 8.26
CA ARG A 195 -22.38 -13.88 6.87
C ARG A 195 -21.25 -13.34 5.99
N TYR A 196 -20.46 -12.40 6.48
CA TYR A 196 -19.34 -11.81 5.78
C TYR A 196 -18.03 -11.99 6.56
N THR A 197 -16.92 -12.00 5.83
CA THR A 197 -15.56 -11.96 6.36
C THR A 197 -14.85 -10.77 5.72
N ALA A 198 -14.17 -9.93 6.51
CA ALA A 198 -13.37 -8.85 5.92
C ALA A 198 -12.12 -9.41 5.24
N THR A 199 -11.73 -8.75 4.15
CA THR A 199 -10.40 -8.92 3.54
C THR A 199 -9.39 -8.00 4.23
N GLY A 200 -8.16 -7.94 3.72
CA GLY A 200 -7.16 -6.97 4.16
C GLY A 200 -7.45 -5.51 3.79
N ALA A 201 -8.46 -5.24 2.95
CA ALA A 201 -8.80 -3.88 2.54
C ALA A 201 -9.91 -3.29 3.41
N ILE A 202 -9.49 -2.65 4.51
CA ILE A 202 -10.35 -1.92 5.45
C ILE A 202 -9.78 -0.51 5.62
N PHE A 203 -10.62 0.51 5.49
CA PHE A 203 -10.17 1.90 5.55
C PHE A 203 -11.32 2.87 5.85
N ASP A 204 -10.94 4.06 6.30
CA ASP A 204 -11.81 5.21 6.46
C ASP A 204 -11.50 6.24 5.35
N LEU A 205 -12.57 6.85 4.84
CA LEU A 205 -12.48 8.03 3.99
C LEU A 205 -13.17 9.18 4.72
N THR A 206 -12.48 10.31 4.83
CA THR A 206 -13.04 11.52 5.44
C THR A 206 -12.75 12.73 4.58
N THR A 207 -13.67 13.70 4.62
CA THR A 207 -13.59 14.96 3.87
C THR A 207 -14.08 16.09 4.75
N ASP A 208 -13.55 17.29 4.53
CA ASP A 208 -13.98 18.54 5.18
C ASP A 208 -15.13 19.23 4.41
N SER A 209 -15.61 18.64 3.31
CA SER A 209 -16.71 19.16 2.49
C SER A 209 -17.70 18.08 2.07
N THR A 210 -18.97 18.43 1.90
CA THR A 210 -20.00 17.50 1.44
C THR A 210 -19.79 17.09 -0.02
N LEU A 211 -19.99 15.81 -0.30
CA LEU A 211 -19.99 15.31 -1.68
C LEU A 211 -21.30 15.70 -2.37
N LEU A 212 -21.18 16.34 -3.53
CA LEU A 212 -22.29 16.74 -4.40
C LEU A 212 -22.60 15.69 -5.49
N LYS A 213 -21.60 14.87 -5.82
CA LYS A 213 -21.69 13.80 -6.81
C LYS A 213 -21.12 12.51 -6.21
N PRO A 214 -21.62 11.34 -6.63
CA PRO A 214 -21.03 10.07 -6.24
C PRO A 214 -19.60 9.97 -6.78
N ILE A 215 -18.74 9.37 -5.97
CA ILE A 215 -17.34 9.07 -6.31
C ILE A 215 -17.21 7.58 -6.60
N THR A 216 -16.11 7.18 -7.24
CA THR A 216 -15.82 5.77 -7.50
C THR A 216 -14.69 5.30 -6.61
N VAL A 217 -14.95 4.25 -5.82
CA VAL A 217 -13.94 3.57 -5.02
C VAL A 217 -13.60 2.27 -5.71
N SER A 218 -12.33 2.05 -6.00
CA SER A 218 -11.81 0.81 -6.57
C SER A 218 -10.78 0.21 -5.64
N ILE A 219 -10.97 -1.06 -5.30
CA ILE A 219 -10.15 -1.84 -4.40
C ILE A 219 -9.53 -2.98 -5.20
N ARG A 220 -8.23 -3.17 -5.05
CA ARG A 220 -7.52 -4.28 -5.68
C ARG A 220 -7.89 -5.59 -4.98
N ILE A 221 -8.16 -6.62 -5.77
CA ILE A 221 -8.49 -7.97 -5.31
C ILE A 221 -7.21 -8.79 -5.25
N SER A 222 -6.96 -9.47 -4.13
CA SER A 222 -5.79 -10.35 -4.01
C SER A 222 -6.16 -11.75 -4.48
N ALA A 223 -5.15 -12.57 -4.75
CA ALA A 223 -5.38 -13.98 -5.02
C ALA A 223 -6.11 -14.67 -3.84
N ALA A 224 -5.80 -14.28 -2.60
CA ALA A 224 -6.47 -14.82 -1.42
C ALA A 224 -7.96 -14.44 -1.37
N ASP A 225 -8.30 -13.19 -1.73
CA ASP A 225 -9.69 -12.72 -1.77
C ASP A 225 -10.47 -13.42 -2.87
N ALA A 226 -9.86 -13.60 -4.05
CA ALA A 226 -10.47 -14.30 -5.17
C ALA A 226 -10.72 -15.78 -4.83
N VAL A 227 -9.76 -16.46 -4.18
CA VAL A 227 -9.94 -17.84 -3.71
C VAL A 227 -11.03 -17.92 -2.64
N ALA A 228 -11.04 -17.00 -1.67
CA ALA A 228 -12.05 -16.96 -0.63
C ALA A 228 -13.47 -16.72 -1.18
N ALA A 229 -13.58 -15.92 -2.25
CA ALA A 229 -14.84 -15.69 -2.96
C ALA A 229 -15.22 -16.85 -3.91
N GLY A 230 -14.38 -17.88 -4.05
CA GLY A 230 -14.60 -18.96 -5.02
C GLY A 230 -14.50 -18.51 -6.48
N SER A 231 -13.84 -17.37 -6.74
CA SER A 231 -13.84 -16.66 -8.03
C SER A 231 -15.24 -16.29 -8.53
N ASP A 232 -16.20 -16.16 -7.62
CA ASP A 232 -17.56 -15.69 -7.90
C ASP A 232 -17.68 -14.21 -7.54
N GLU A 233 -18.09 -13.41 -8.53
CA GLU A 233 -18.21 -11.95 -8.41
C GLU A 233 -19.27 -11.56 -7.38
N GLU A 234 -20.31 -12.37 -7.20
CA GLU A 234 -21.38 -12.10 -6.23
C GLU A 234 -20.95 -12.29 -4.78
N ASN A 235 -19.84 -13.00 -4.56
CA ASN A 235 -19.33 -13.28 -3.22
C ASN A 235 -18.37 -12.20 -2.72
N LEU A 236 -17.93 -11.27 -3.58
CA LEU A 236 -17.01 -10.21 -3.19
C LEU A 236 -17.69 -8.84 -3.25
N LEU A 237 -17.82 -8.19 -2.09
CA LEU A 237 -18.65 -7.00 -1.92
C LEU A 237 -17.88 -5.91 -1.19
N ILE A 238 -17.95 -4.68 -1.69
CA ILE A 238 -17.56 -3.50 -0.94
C ILE A 238 -18.71 -3.14 -0.01
N GLN A 239 -18.46 -3.13 1.29
CA GLN A 239 -19.42 -2.69 2.29
C GLN A 239 -19.03 -1.32 2.83
N GLN A 240 -20.04 -0.51 3.08
CA GLN A 240 -19.93 0.77 3.73
C GLN A 240 -20.62 0.70 5.09
N HIS A 241 -19.95 1.18 6.14
CA HIS A 241 -20.58 1.33 7.44
C HIS A 241 -21.20 2.72 7.58
N HIS A 242 -22.50 2.79 7.84
CA HIS A 242 -23.20 4.04 8.12
C HIS A 242 -24.40 3.81 9.05
N ASP A 243 -24.71 4.77 9.92
CA ASP A 243 -25.80 4.67 10.92
C ASP A 243 -25.77 3.39 11.78
N GLY A 244 -24.57 2.90 12.12
CA GLY A 244 -24.39 1.70 12.94
C GLY A 244 -24.62 0.38 12.19
N ALA A 245 -24.78 0.42 10.87
CA ALA A 245 -24.99 -0.77 10.04
C ALA A 245 -23.99 -0.85 8.88
N TRP A 246 -23.56 -2.07 8.57
CA TRP A 246 -22.82 -2.38 7.34
C TRP A 246 -23.80 -2.61 6.19
N ILE A 247 -23.68 -1.81 5.14
CA ILE A 247 -24.52 -1.83 3.96
C ILE A 247 -23.65 -2.27 2.77
N PRO A 248 -24.01 -3.36 2.06
CA PRO A 248 -23.32 -3.75 0.83
C PRO A 248 -23.64 -2.74 -0.28
N LEU A 249 -22.60 -2.29 -0.98
CA LEU A 249 -22.73 -1.44 -2.14
C LEU A 249 -22.86 -2.28 -3.42
N PRO A 250 -23.55 -1.78 -4.46
CA PRO A 250 -23.48 -2.36 -5.80
C PRO A 250 -22.03 -2.41 -6.27
N THR A 251 -21.42 -3.58 -6.19
CA THR A 251 -20.00 -3.80 -6.44
C THR A 251 -19.85 -4.47 -7.80
N THR A 252 -19.03 -3.89 -8.67
CA THR A 252 -18.58 -4.51 -9.92
C THR A 252 -17.21 -5.13 -9.68
N VAL A 253 -17.13 -6.45 -9.81
CA VAL A 253 -15.90 -7.21 -9.62
C VAL A 253 -15.35 -7.58 -10.98
N ASP A 254 -14.05 -7.36 -11.18
CA ASP A 254 -13.31 -7.82 -12.34
C ASP A 254 -12.08 -8.57 -11.84
N PHE A 255 -12.15 -9.90 -11.80
CA PHE A 255 -11.01 -10.73 -11.39
C PHE A 255 -9.87 -10.68 -12.41
N THR A 256 -10.18 -10.45 -13.69
CA THR A 256 -9.18 -10.32 -14.77
C THR A 256 -8.40 -9.02 -14.65
N ALA A 257 -8.99 -7.96 -14.09
CA ALA A 257 -8.29 -6.73 -13.72
C ALA A 257 -7.88 -6.70 -12.24
N SER A 258 -8.20 -7.76 -11.48
CA SER A 258 -8.08 -7.84 -10.01
C SER A 258 -8.59 -6.58 -9.31
N THR A 259 -9.79 -6.13 -9.66
CA THR A 259 -10.36 -4.88 -9.13
C THR A 259 -11.84 -5.06 -8.80
N ALA A 260 -12.24 -4.67 -7.59
CA ALA A 260 -13.63 -4.50 -7.18
C ALA A 260 -13.92 -3.00 -7.11
N SER A 261 -15.01 -2.53 -7.72
CA SER A 261 -15.36 -1.11 -7.75
C SER A 261 -16.80 -0.86 -7.32
N ALA A 262 -17.04 0.23 -6.60
CA ALA A 262 -18.38 0.66 -6.22
C ALA A 262 -18.51 2.19 -6.33
N ARG A 263 -19.72 2.66 -6.61
CA ARG A 263 -20.06 4.08 -6.47
C ARG A 263 -20.46 4.37 -5.03
N VAL A 264 -20.02 5.53 -4.55
CA VAL A 264 -20.14 5.92 -3.16
C VAL A 264 -20.57 7.38 -3.09
N ASP A 265 -21.61 7.64 -2.29
CA ASP A 265 -22.25 8.96 -2.21
C ASP A 265 -21.89 9.66 -0.89
N ARG A 266 -21.49 8.88 0.10
CA ARG A 266 -21.14 9.32 1.46
C ARG A 266 -19.81 8.70 1.84
N LEU A 267 -18.96 9.43 2.55
CA LEU A 267 -17.71 8.89 3.07
C LEU A 267 -17.89 8.36 4.50
N SER A 268 -17.26 7.22 4.80
CA SER A 268 -17.22 6.60 6.12
C SER A 268 -16.20 5.44 6.11
N PHE A 269 -16.40 4.41 6.95
CA PHE A 269 -15.65 3.17 6.88
C PHE A 269 -16.09 2.31 5.71
N PHE A 270 -15.10 1.77 5.00
CA PHE A 270 -15.27 0.82 3.92
C PHE A 270 -14.48 -0.46 4.23
N ALA A 271 -15.05 -1.58 3.82
CA ALA A 271 -14.38 -2.86 3.85
C ALA A 271 -14.71 -3.64 2.58
N LEU A 272 -13.70 -4.21 1.94
CA LEU A 272 -13.93 -5.28 0.98
C LEU A 272 -14.15 -6.57 1.78
N THR A 273 -15.24 -7.27 1.47
CA THR A 273 -15.69 -8.43 2.24
C THR A 273 -16.05 -9.58 1.32
N VAL A 274 -15.87 -10.79 1.84
CA VAL A 274 -16.29 -12.03 1.19
C VAL A 274 -17.53 -12.55 1.89
N ARG A 275 -18.58 -12.84 1.12
CA ARG A 275 -19.78 -13.54 1.57
C ARG A 275 -19.46 -15.01 1.81
N LYS A 276 -19.76 -15.49 3.01
CA LYS A 276 -19.62 -16.91 3.35
C LYS A 276 -20.68 -17.70 2.60
N ALA A 277 -20.30 -18.85 2.06
CA ALA A 277 -21.26 -19.85 1.63
C ALA A 277 -22.15 -20.25 2.81
N LEU A 278 -23.47 -20.27 2.61
CA LEU A 278 -24.38 -20.87 3.58
C LEU A 278 -24.11 -22.39 3.59
N PRO A 279 -24.03 -23.03 4.77
CA PRO A 279 -23.86 -24.47 4.89
C PRO A 279 -25.05 -25.24 4.31
#